data_AF-A0A0D7AUK4-F1
#
_entry.id   AF-A0A0D7AUK4-F1
#
_cell.length_a   1.000
_cell.length_b   1.000
_cell.length_c   1.000
_cell.angle_alpha   90.00
_cell.angle_beta   90.00
_cell.angle_gamma   90.00
#
_symmetry.space_group_name_H-M   'P 1'
#
loop_
_entity.id
_entity.type
_entity.pdbx_description
1 polymer ?
#
loop_
_entity_poly.entity_id
_entity_poly.type
_entity_poly.pdbx_seq_one_letter_code
_entity_poly.pdbx_strand_id
1 'polypeptide(L)'
;MSFLANSLSSSPTSLRSRKSSRKLRGKLPRDSLPRMLCFKEKCALVDRALAAKAAVPSIKDNEPVPEDERGRIRALRIQCRMAFTRTRPSRMLRKKRSPNPKHSALANSIAGCDAFLAHAALLALPNEILLEIFMFSRDAVDIDQQLKVVLSMRMVCRLWSDIVREYPHFWSTVTIALCSGRALRRFVSLSLERSRSLGLHVRLVRTSGHNNSMHVALGASTSRAVIRWLQDTQLPARISRLTIEAFTLDDFLAVYLLSHCGPELQTVEIRWWTPELRAAIMRLNNQLITMDVPSPLVHHHFQFGSVLRKLSVRMYTSAAVAFCARMEDASVLEELRITFVDKLNRAPN
;
A
#
# COMPACT_ATOMS: atom_id res chain seq x y z
N MET A 1 -7.66 18.94 1.70
CA MET A 1 -6.64 18.47 2.67
C MET A 1 -5.35 18.21 1.90
N SER A 2 -4.37 19.09 2.05
CA SER A 2 -3.08 19.03 1.35
C SER A 2 -2.12 18.08 2.07
N PHE A 3 -1.75 16.95 1.45
CA PHE A 3 -0.64 16.13 1.91
C PHE A 3 0.61 16.43 1.07
N LEU A 4 1.65 16.85 1.78
CA LEU A 4 2.98 17.17 1.30
C LEU A 4 3.68 15.91 0.80
N ALA A 5 4.20 15.96 -0.43
CA ALA A 5 5.11 14.97 -0.98
C ALA A 5 6.51 15.19 -0.36
N ASN A 6 7.00 14.20 0.39
CA ASN A 6 8.37 14.18 0.87
C ASN A 6 9.33 13.82 -0.27
N SER A 7 10.38 14.61 -0.36
CA SER A 7 11.43 14.58 -1.36
C SER A 7 12.47 13.53 -1.02
N LEU A 8 12.75 12.63 -1.97
CA LEU A 8 13.94 11.78 -1.98
C LEU A 8 15.15 12.64 -2.38
N SER A 9 15.98 13.01 -1.40
CA SER A 9 17.27 13.62 -1.66
C SER A 9 18.32 12.53 -1.85
N SER A 10 18.84 12.40 -3.07
CA SER A 10 20.04 11.64 -3.36
C SER A 10 21.21 12.61 -3.48
N SER A 11 22.25 12.39 -2.67
CA SER A 11 23.53 13.11 -2.76
C SER A 11 24.39 12.52 -3.88
N PRO A 12 25.07 13.32 -4.71
CA PRO A 12 26.17 12.83 -5.51
C PRO A 12 27.52 13.23 -4.91
N THR A 13 28.31 12.21 -4.63
CA THR A 13 29.72 12.25 -4.25
C THR A 13 30.56 12.82 -5.39
N SER A 14 31.36 13.84 -5.10
CA SER A 14 32.27 14.47 -6.06
C SER A 14 33.53 13.61 -6.26
N LEU A 15 33.82 13.21 -7.49
CA LEU A 15 35.16 12.75 -7.88
C LEU A 15 35.71 13.68 -8.97
N ARG A 16 36.69 14.50 -8.54
CA ARG A 16 37.55 15.32 -9.38
C ARG A 16 38.45 14.40 -10.22
N SER A 17 38.42 14.57 -11.54
CA SER A 17 39.52 14.19 -12.42
C SER A 17 39.76 15.31 -13.42
N ARG A 18 40.82 16.09 -13.18
CA ARG A 18 41.36 17.08 -14.13
C ARG A 18 42.23 16.32 -15.14
N LYS A 19 41.77 16.21 -16.39
CA LYS A 19 42.65 15.91 -17.52
C LYS A 19 42.71 17.11 -18.46
N SER A 20 43.91 17.69 -18.50
CA SER A 20 44.38 18.70 -19.44
C SER A 20 44.15 18.22 -20.88
N SER A 21 43.32 18.96 -21.63
CA SER A 21 43.07 18.69 -23.04
C SER A 21 43.56 19.88 -23.88
N ARG A 22 44.55 19.58 -24.73
CA ARG A 22 45.21 20.47 -25.69
C ARG A 22 44.22 21.18 -26.60
N LYS A 23 44.49 22.47 -26.84
CA LYS A 23 43.82 23.34 -27.82
C LYS A 23 44.11 22.85 -29.25
N LEU A 24 43.10 22.31 -29.92
CA LEU A 24 43.02 22.31 -31.38
C LEU A 24 42.12 23.47 -31.80
N ARG A 25 42.74 24.55 -32.29
CA ARG A 25 42.03 25.70 -32.89
C ARG A 25 41.65 25.35 -34.34
N GLY A 26 40.58 24.58 -34.51
CA GLY A 26 39.86 24.54 -35.78
C GLY A 26 38.98 25.78 -35.91
N LYS A 27 39.22 26.62 -36.93
CA LYS A 27 38.32 27.72 -37.29
C LYS A 27 37.00 27.12 -37.79
N LEU A 28 36.00 27.04 -36.91
CA LEU A 28 34.63 26.72 -37.31
C LEU A 28 34.10 27.81 -38.25
N PRO A 29 33.34 27.46 -39.30
CA PRO A 29 32.72 28.41 -40.21
C PRO A 29 31.84 29.41 -39.44
N ARG A 30 32.00 30.71 -39.72
CA ARG A 30 31.31 31.80 -39.01
C ARG A 30 29.79 31.88 -39.26
N ASP A 31 29.25 31.04 -40.13
CA ASP A 31 27.90 31.20 -40.68
C ASP A 31 26.81 30.39 -39.96
N SER A 32 27.12 29.67 -38.88
CA SER A 32 26.15 28.89 -38.11
C SER A 32 26.01 29.33 -36.65
N LEU A 33 26.24 30.61 -36.34
CA LEU A 33 25.89 31.14 -35.02
C LEU A 33 24.36 31.37 -34.98
N PRO A 34 23.61 30.68 -34.10
CA PRO A 34 22.18 30.89 -33.99
C PRO A 34 21.91 32.37 -33.70
N ARG A 35 21.20 33.04 -34.61
CA ARG A 35 20.82 34.45 -34.48
C ARG A 35 20.32 34.69 -33.07
N MET A 36 21.07 35.50 -32.32
CA MET A 36 20.66 35.91 -30.98
C MET A 36 19.34 36.67 -31.12
N LEU A 37 18.24 35.98 -30.82
CA LEU A 37 16.91 36.60 -30.72
C LEU A 37 17.03 37.85 -29.85
N CYS A 38 16.47 38.95 -30.33
CA CYS A 38 16.56 40.21 -29.61
C CYS A 38 15.85 40.06 -28.25
N PHE A 39 16.28 40.83 -27.26
CA PHE A 39 15.71 40.75 -25.92
C PHE A 39 14.17 40.92 -25.92
N LYS A 40 13.64 41.76 -26.83
CA LYS A 40 12.19 41.96 -27.01
C LYS A 40 11.47 40.68 -27.45
N GLU A 41 12.03 39.92 -28.38
CA GLU A 41 11.45 38.64 -28.85
C GLU A 41 11.42 37.60 -27.73
N LYS A 42 12.45 37.56 -26.88
CA LYS A 42 12.49 36.66 -25.71
C LYS A 42 11.40 37.01 -24.69
N CYS A 43 11.22 38.30 -24.39
CA CYS A 43 10.16 38.76 -23.49
C CYS A 43 8.76 38.49 -24.06
N ALA A 44 8.53 38.77 -25.34
CA ALA A 44 7.25 38.53 -26.00
C ALA A 44 6.85 37.04 -26.03
N LEU A 45 7.83 36.13 -26.10
CA LEU A 45 7.56 34.69 -26.02
C LEU A 45 7.11 34.28 -24.61
N VAL A 46 7.73 34.83 -23.57
CA VAL A 46 7.35 34.57 -22.17
C VAL A 46 5.95 35.10 -21.89
N ASP A 47 5.64 36.31 -22.34
CA ASP A 47 4.34 36.93 -22.09
C ASP A 47 3.21 36.20 -22.84
N ARG A 48 3.45 35.74 -24.08
CA ARG A 48 2.50 34.87 -24.80
C ARG A 48 2.26 33.54 -24.10
N ALA A 49 3.32 32.87 -23.62
CA ALA A 49 3.18 31.60 -22.90
C ALA A 49 2.39 31.76 -21.59
N LEU A 50 2.62 32.88 -20.86
CA LEU A 50 1.89 33.17 -19.62
C LEU A 50 0.43 33.58 -19.89
N ALA A 51 0.14 34.32 -20.95
CA ALA A 51 -1.23 34.65 -21.33
C ALA A 51 -2.03 33.39 -21.69
N ALA A 52 -1.39 32.45 -22.39
CA ALA A 52 -1.99 31.17 -22.76
C ALA A 52 -2.25 30.24 -21.56
N LYS A 53 -1.67 30.51 -20.37
CA LYS A 53 -1.95 29.75 -19.14
C LYS A 53 -3.44 29.76 -18.77
N ALA A 54 -4.15 30.85 -19.03
CA ALA A 54 -5.59 30.96 -18.77
C ALA A 54 -6.41 29.95 -19.58
N ALA A 55 -5.82 29.36 -20.63
CA ALA A 55 -6.45 28.33 -21.45
C ALA A 55 -6.23 26.90 -20.93
N VAL A 56 -5.48 26.69 -19.82
CA VAL A 56 -5.43 25.37 -19.17
C VAL A 56 -6.78 25.17 -18.47
N PRO A 57 -7.63 24.25 -18.96
CA PRO A 57 -8.92 24.01 -18.35
C PRO A 57 -8.72 23.45 -16.94
N SER A 58 -9.66 23.80 -16.05
CA SER A 58 -9.75 23.10 -14.78
C SER A 58 -9.97 21.61 -15.07
N ILE A 59 -9.19 20.76 -14.42
CA ILE A 59 -9.42 19.32 -14.46
C ILE A 59 -10.84 19.10 -13.95
N LYS A 60 -11.74 18.69 -14.84
CA LYS A 60 -13.06 18.22 -14.46
C LYS A 60 -12.93 16.75 -14.04
N ASP A 61 -13.62 16.39 -12.98
CA ASP A 61 -13.60 15.02 -12.51
C ASP A 61 -14.36 14.12 -13.50
N ASN A 62 -13.68 13.11 -14.04
CA ASN A 62 -14.24 11.94 -14.73
C ASN A 62 -14.71 12.08 -16.18
N GLU A 63 -14.56 13.24 -16.82
CA GLU A 63 -14.84 13.33 -18.26
C GLU A 63 -13.60 12.92 -19.06
N PRO A 64 -13.74 12.02 -20.04
CA PRO A 64 -12.63 11.70 -20.94
C PRO A 64 -12.22 12.98 -21.68
N VAL A 65 -10.93 13.31 -21.61
CA VAL A 65 -10.43 14.54 -22.22
C VAL A 65 -10.35 14.36 -23.73
N PRO A 66 -11.02 15.21 -24.53
CA PRO A 66 -10.92 15.19 -25.99
C PRO A 66 -9.47 15.23 -26.49
N GLU A 67 -9.16 14.52 -27.58
CA GLU A 67 -7.78 14.46 -28.10
C GLU A 67 -7.30 15.84 -28.62
N ASP A 68 -8.20 16.67 -29.15
CA ASP A 68 -7.88 18.04 -29.57
C ASP A 68 -7.45 18.91 -28.38
N GLU A 69 -8.12 18.78 -27.24
CA GLU A 69 -7.76 19.45 -26.00
C GLU A 69 -6.41 18.96 -25.47
N ARG A 70 -6.16 17.64 -25.47
CA ARG A 70 -4.84 17.06 -25.15
C ARG A 70 -3.75 17.62 -26.07
N GLY A 71 -4.02 17.71 -27.37
CA GLY A 71 -3.13 18.30 -28.36
C GLY A 71 -2.79 19.76 -28.04
N ARG A 72 -3.79 20.58 -27.69
CA ARG A 72 -3.60 21.98 -27.28
C ARG A 72 -2.73 22.10 -26.02
N ILE A 73 -2.97 21.28 -25.01
CA ILE A 73 -2.17 21.31 -23.76
C ILE A 73 -0.73 20.82 -23.99
N ARG A 74 -0.51 19.81 -24.85
CA ARG A 74 0.84 19.41 -25.27
C ARG A 74 1.59 20.56 -25.94
N ALA A 75 0.93 21.29 -26.85
CA ALA A 75 1.52 22.44 -27.52
C ALA A 75 1.85 23.58 -26.52
N LEU A 76 0.93 23.89 -25.61
CA LEU A 76 1.15 24.89 -24.56
C LEU A 76 2.32 24.53 -23.64
N ARG A 77 2.41 23.27 -23.22
CA ARG A 77 3.54 22.77 -22.42
C ARG A 77 4.88 22.99 -23.10
N ILE A 78 4.97 22.71 -24.41
CA ILE A 78 6.19 22.93 -25.20
C ILE A 78 6.54 24.43 -25.22
N GLN A 79 5.56 25.30 -25.49
CA GLN A 79 5.77 26.75 -25.49
C GLN A 79 6.25 27.27 -24.13
N CYS A 80 5.64 26.81 -23.03
CA CYS A 80 6.04 27.16 -21.66
C CYS A 80 7.47 26.67 -21.35
N ARG A 81 7.86 25.46 -21.76
CA ARG A 81 9.24 24.95 -21.58
C ARG A 81 10.27 25.76 -22.38
N MET A 82 9.94 26.13 -23.62
CA MET A 82 10.79 27.02 -24.43
C MET A 82 10.93 28.41 -23.79
N ALA A 83 9.85 28.95 -23.23
CA ALA A 83 9.88 30.22 -22.48
C ALA A 83 10.72 30.10 -21.21
N PHE A 84 10.58 28.99 -20.47
CA PHE A 84 11.23 28.74 -19.19
C PHE A 84 12.76 28.68 -19.33
N THR A 85 13.27 27.92 -20.30
CA THR A 85 14.72 27.81 -20.58
C THR A 85 15.36 29.14 -20.96
N ARG A 86 14.57 30.08 -21.51
CA ARG A 86 15.03 31.43 -21.89
C ARG A 86 14.88 32.45 -20.76
N THR A 87 14.14 32.12 -19.71
CA THR A 87 13.86 33.00 -18.58
C THR A 87 14.90 32.80 -17.49
N ARG A 88 15.53 33.87 -17.02
CA ARG A 88 16.47 33.76 -15.90
C ARG A 88 15.72 33.54 -14.58
N PRO A 89 16.21 32.65 -13.69
CA PRO A 89 15.57 32.38 -12.39
C PRO A 89 15.64 33.57 -11.45
N SER A 90 16.67 34.39 -11.57
CA SER A 90 16.85 35.61 -10.79
C SER A 90 16.97 36.84 -11.69
N ARG A 91 16.45 37.97 -11.21
CA ARG A 91 16.63 39.29 -11.81
C ARG A 91 17.31 40.21 -10.82
N MET A 92 18.18 41.10 -11.31
CA MET A 92 18.70 42.17 -10.48
C MET A 92 17.67 43.31 -10.42
N LEU A 93 17.25 43.65 -9.20
CA LEU A 93 16.47 44.85 -8.92
C LEU A 93 17.23 45.65 -7.86
N ARG A 94 17.59 46.91 -8.18
CA ARG A 94 18.32 47.81 -7.25
C ARG A 94 19.57 47.15 -6.62
N LYS A 95 20.41 46.51 -7.45
CA LYS A 95 21.62 45.77 -7.03
C LYS A 95 21.39 44.54 -6.13
N LYS A 96 20.14 44.17 -5.82
CA LYS A 96 19.81 42.92 -5.10
C LYS A 96 19.25 41.88 -6.08
N ARG A 97 19.63 40.61 -5.91
CA ARG A 97 19.02 39.48 -6.64
C ARG A 97 17.65 39.21 -6.03
N SER A 98 16.62 39.21 -6.86
CA SER A 98 15.26 38.82 -6.48
C SER A 98 14.77 37.67 -7.36
N PRO A 99 13.88 36.80 -6.86
CA PRO A 99 13.22 35.79 -7.67
C PRO A 99 12.50 36.42 -8.86
N ASN A 100 12.61 35.82 -10.04
CA ASN A 100 11.86 36.28 -11.20
C ASN A 100 10.43 35.71 -11.16
N PRO A 101 9.38 36.52 -10.98
CA PRO A 101 8.00 36.02 -10.89
C PRO A 101 7.54 35.34 -12.18
N LYS A 102 8.09 35.72 -13.35
CA LYS A 102 7.80 35.05 -14.61
C LYS A 102 8.36 33.62 -14.64
N HIS A 103 9.50 33.38 -13.99
CA HIS A 103 10.11 32.06 -13.90
C HIS A 103 9.27 31.11 -13.03
N SER A 104 8.82 31.55 -11.85
CA SER A 104 7.93 30.74 -11.00
C SER A 104 6.57 30.52 -11.64
N ALA A 105 6.01 31.54 -12.31
CA ALA A 105 4.74 31.40 -13.03
C ALA A 105 4.83 30.39 -14.19
N LEU A 106 5.93 30.39 -14.95
CA LEU A 106 6.17 29.39 -16.01
C LEU A 106 6.36 27.98 -15.44
N ALA A 107 7.12 27.83 -14.35
CA ALA A 107 7.28 26.54 -13.67
C ALA A 107 5.91 25.96 -13.23
N ASN A 108 5.08 26.78 -12.59
CA ASN A 108 3.74 26.38 -12.18
C ASN A 108 2.83 26.03 -13.38
N SER A 109 3.00 26.71 -14.51
CA SER A 109 2.23 26.43 -15.73
C SER A 109 2.65 25.10 -16.38
N ILE A 110 3.96 24.81 -16.40
CA ILE A 110 4.48 23.51 -16.85
C ILE A 110 3.95 22.40 -15.96
N ALA A 111 4.02 22.57 -14.63
CA ALA A 111 3.50 21.60 -13.67
C ALA A 111 1.99 21.37 -13.84
N GLY A 112 1.21 22.43 -14.08
CA GLY A 112 -0.23 22.30 -14.38
C GLY A 112 -0.51 21.54 -15.67
N CYS A 113 0.25 21.79 -16.75
CA CYS A 113 0.12 21.02 -18.00
C CYS A 113 0.54 19.56 -17.81
N ASP A 114 1.63 19.30 -17.09
CA ASP A 114 2.10 17.95 -16.78
C ASP A 114 1.05 17.18 -15.96
N ALA A 115 0.45 17.82 -14.94
CA ALA A 115 -0.64 17.24 -14.15
C ALA A 115 -1.90 16.94 -14.98
N PHE A 116 -2.32 17.88 -15.83
CA PHE A 116 -3.47 17.70 -16.71
C PHE A 116 -3.26 16.53 -17.68
N LEU A 117 -2.11 16.48 -18.36
CA LEU A 117 -1.80 15.42 -19.31
C LEU A 117 -1.67 14.05 -18.62
N ALA A 118 -1.09 14.00 -17.42
CA ALA A 118 -1.03 12.79 -16.63
C ALA A 118 -2.43 12.30 -16.23
N HIS A 119 -3.29 13.21 -15.76
CA HIS A 119 -4.69 12.88 -15.45
C HIS A 119 -5.44 12.35 -16.68
N ALA A 120 -5.31 13.03 -17.82
CA ALA A 120 -5.94 12.61 -19.07
C ALA A 120 -5.43 11.24 -19.54
N ALA A 121 -4.13 10.96 -19.38
CA ALA A 121 -3.56 9.65 -19.70
C ALA A 121 -4.11 8.56 -18.78
N LEU A 122 -4.25 8.83 -17.48
CA LEU A 122 -4.83 7.88 -16.52
C LEU A 122 -6.29 7.59 -16.80
N LEU A 123 -7.09 8.60 -17.17
CA LEU A 123 -8.50 8.40 -17.55
C LEU A 123 -8.67 7.64 -18.87
N ALA A 124 -7.65 7.63 -19.72
CA ALA A 124 -7.67 6.89 -20.98
C ALA A 124 -7.22 5.43 -20.84
N LEU A 125 -6.76 5.00 -19.67
CA LEU A 125 -6.38 3.61 -19.44
C LEU A 125 -7.62 2.71 -19.41
N PRO A 126 -7.56 1.51 -20.03
CA PRO A 126 -8.57 0.49 -19.83
C PRO A 126 -8.71 0.13 -18.34
N ASN A 127 -9.92 -0.24 -17.92
CA ASN A 127 -10.22 -0.57 -16.53
C ASN A 127 -9.35 -1.75 -16.03
N GLU A 128 -9.02 -2.68 -16.91
CA GLU A 128 -8.17 -3.83 -16.62
C GLU A 128 -6.76 -3.39 -16.23
N ILE A 129 -6.19 -2.42 -16.95
CA ILE A 129 -4.86 -1.89 -16.66
C ILE A 129 -4.86 -1.08 -15.36
N LEU A 130 -5.90 -0.28 -15.12
CA LEU A 130 -6.06 0.44 -13.85
C LEU A 130 -6.18 -0.52 -12.67
N LEU A 131 -6.95 -1.58 -12.84
CA LEU A 131 -7.11 -2.61 -11.83
C LEU A 131 -5.78 -3.28 -11.49
N GLU A 132 -4.99 -3.68 -12.50
CA GLU A 132 -3.66 -4.26 -12.29
C GLU A 132 -2.74 -3.30 -11.52
N ILE A 133 -2.73 -2.01 -11.87
CA ILE A 133 -1.99 -0.98 -11.13
C ILE A 133 -2.46 -0.89 -9.67
N PHE A 134 -3.77 -0.98 -9.43
CA PHE A 134 -4.32 -0.90 -8.07
C PHE A 134 -3.97 -2.13 -7.24
N MET A 135 -4.08 -3.32 -7.82
CA MET A 135 -3.68 -4.57 -7.18
C MET A 135 -2.19 -4.53 -6.84
N PHE A 136 -1.34 -4.15 -7.81
CA PHE A 136 0.09 -3.97 -7.57
C PHE A 136 0.38 -2.95 -6.46
N SER A 137 -0.28 -1.79 -6.47
CA SER A 137 -0.06 -0.73 -5.48
C SER A 137 -0.51 -1.15 -4.08
N ARG A 138 -1.57 -1.95 -3.97
CA ARG A 138 -2.01 -2.55 -2.71
C ARG A 138 -1.00 -3.59 -2.23
N ASP A 139 -0.55 -4.48 -3.10
CA ASP A 139 0.32 -5.59 -2.70
C ASP A 139 1.76 -5.13 -2.42
N ALA A 140 2.17 -3.98 -2.97
CA ALA A 140 3.46 -3.36 -2.70
C ALA A 140 3.57 -2.71 -1.31
N VAL A 141 2.45 -2.54 -0.58
CA VAL A 141 2.46 -2.00 0.79
C VAL A 141 2.20 -3.09 1.82
N ASP A 142 2.68 -2.85 3.04
CA ASP A 142 2.36 -3.71 4.17
C ASP A 142 0.85 -3.88 4.32
N ILE A 143 0.45 -5.07 4.77
CA ILE A 143 -0.96 -5.46 4.90
C ILE A 143 -1.78 -4.53 5.81
N ASP A 144 -1.13 -3.88 6.79
CA ASP A 144 -1.76 -2.86 7.66
C ASP A 144 -2.08 -1.56 6.91
N GLN A 145 -1.38 -1.29 5.81
CA GLN A 145 -1.57 -0.09 4.97
C GLN A 145 -2.48 -0.34 3.77
N GLN A 146 -2.75 -1.60 3.41
CA GLN A 146 -3.57 -1.96 2.24
C GLN A 146 -4.92 -1.27 2.24
N LEU A 147 -5.65 -1.29 3.36
CA LEU A 147 -6.95 -0.62 3.46
C LEU A 147 -6.82 0.90 3.23
N LYS A 148 -5.78 1.53 3.77
CA LYS A 148 -5.53 2.96 3.56
C LYS A 148 -5.27 3.27 2.09
N VAL A 149 -4.52 2.42 1.39
CA VAL A 149 -4.28 2.55 -0.06
C VAL A 149 -5.58 2.41 -0.84
N VAL A 150 -6.39 1.39 -0.55
CA VAL A 150 -7.71 1.16 -1.17
C VAL A 150 -8.64 2.36 -0.96
N LEU A 151 -8.72 2.88 0.28
CA LEU A 151 -9.54 4.05 0.58
C LEU A 151 -8.99 5.31 -0.12
N SER A 152 -7.68 5.45 -0.25
CA SER A 152 -7.07 6.58 -0.96
C SER A 152 -7.40 6.54 -2.45
N MET A 153 -7.36 5.36 -3.09
CA MET A 153 -7.75 5.17 -4.50
C MET A 153 -9.19 5.62 -4.75
N ARG A 154 -10.11 5.31 -3.83
CA ARG A 154 -11.52 5.74 -3.93
C ARG A 154 -11.72 7.25 -3.89
N MET A 155 -10.76 7.98 -3.32
CA MET A 155 -10.83 9.43 -3.19
C MET A 155 -10.23 10.18 -4.38
N VAL A 156 -9.62 9.48 -5.34
CA VAL A 156 -8.94 10.12 -6.49
C VAL A 156 -9.96 10.67 -7.49
N CYS A 157 -10.82 9.81 -8.01
CA CYS A 157 -11.88 10.20 -8.93
C CYS A 157 -13.01 9.15 -8.89
N ARG A 158 -14.14 9.44 -9.53
CA ARG A 158 -15.32 8.55 -9.57
C ARG A 158 -14.99 7.23 -10.25
N LEU A 159 -14.26 7.26 -11.38
CA LEU A 159 -13.86 6.04 -12.09
C LEU A 159 -13.09 5.08 -11.16
N TRP A 160 -12.12 5.60 -10.41
CA TRP A 160 -11.33 4.79 -9.48
C TRP A 160 -12.19 4.27 -8.33
N SER A 161 -13.09 5.11 -7.81
CA SER A 161 -14.06 4.71 -6.78
C SER A 161 -14.97 3.58 -7.27
N ASP A 162 -15.45 3.66 -8.51
CA ASP A 162 -16.32 2.65 -9.12
C ASP A 162 -15.57 1.33 -9.31
N ILE A 163 -14.34 1.35 -9.85
CA ILE A 163 -13.47 0.16 -9.99
C ILE A 163 -13.25 -0.51 -8.63
N VAL A 164 -12.80 0.26 -7.63
CA VAL A 164 -12.53 -0.28 -6.29
C VAL A 164 -13.80 -0.85 -5.64
N ARG A 165 -14.94 -0.23 -5.88
CA ARG A 165 -16.24 -0.66 -5.34
C ARG A 165 -16.74 -1.94 -6.00
N GLU A 166 -16.47 -2.12 -7.29
CA GLU A 166 -16.93 -3.27 -8.08
C GLU A 166 -16.06 -4.50 -7.89
N TYR A 167 -14.77 -4.33 -7.61
CA TYR A 167 -13.82 -5.42 -7.47
C TYR A 167 -13.78 -6.01 -6.05
N PRO A 168 -14.27 -7.26 -5.85
CA PRO A 168 -14.39 -7.85 -4.50
C PRO A 168 -13.07 -8.03 -3.76
N HIS A 169 -11.97 -8.21 -4.50
CA HIS A 169 -10.64 -8.46 -3.93
C HIS A 169 -10.16 -7.32 -3.02
N PHE A 170 -10.52 -6.06 -3.28
CA PHE A 170 -10.14 -4.94 -2.41
C PHE A 170 -10.80 -4.97 -1.03
N TRP A 171 -11.85 -5.78 -0.89
CA TRP A 171 -12.68 -5.90 0.31
C TRP A 171 -12.53 -7.26 0.99
N SER A 172 -11.62 -8.12 0.49
CA SER A 172 -11.43 -9.45 1.03
C SER A 172 -10.61 -9.48 2.32
N THR A 173 -9.88 -8.41 2.64
CA THR A 173 -9.04 -8.35 3.84
C THR A 173 -9.68 -7.46 4.91
N VAL A 174 -9.92 -8.02 6.09
CA VAL A 174 -10.49 -7.33 7.24
C VAL A 174 -9.52 -7.40 8.41
N THR A 175 -9.09 -6.24 8.91
CA THR A 175 -8.26 -6.17 10.11
C THR A 175 -9.12 -5.76 11.31
N ILE A 176 -9.17 -6.62 12.33
CA ILE A 176 -9.91 -6.42 13.57
C ILE A 176 -8.90 -6.18 14.69
N ALA A 177 -8.98 -5.00 15.28
CA ALA A 177 -8.24 -4.66 16.49
C ALA A 177 -9.20 -4.69 17.70
N LEU A 178 -8.74 -5.16 18.86
CA LEU A 178 -9.60 -5.45 20.03
C LEU A 178 -10.37 -4.24 20.59
N CYS A 179 -9.93 -3.00 20.33
CA CYS A 179 -10.60 -1.79 20.82
C CYS A 179 -11.52 -1.12 19.78
N SER A 180 -11.96 -1.86 18.76
CA SER A 180 -12.62 -1.25 17.62
C SER A 180 -14.12 -0.99 17.86
N GLY A 181 -14.51 0.29 17.81
CA GLY A 181 -15.89 0.73 17.98
C GLY A 181 -16.79 0.59 16.74
N ARG A 182 -17.83 1.43 16.66
CA ARG A 182 -18.85 1.42 15.58
C ARG A 182 -18.27 1.48 14.16
N ALA A 183 -17.11 2.12 13.97
CA ALA A 183 -16.45 2.23 12.68
C ALA A 183 -16.04 0.87 12.11
N LEU A 184 -15.51 -0.04 12.95
CA LEU A 184 -15.17 -1.40 12.51
C LEU A 184 -16.41 -2.16 12.08
N ARG A 185 -17.52 -2.06 12.84
CA ARG A 185 -18.75 -2.76 12.49
C ARG A 185 -19.23 -2.38 11.08
N ARG A 186 -19.26 -1.06 10.79
CA ARG A 186 -19.60 -0.54 9.47
C ARG A 186 -18.62 -1.04 8.40
N PHE A 187 -17.33 -1.05 8.70
CA PHE A 187 -16.32 -1.54 7.77
C PHE A 187 -16.45 -3.03 7.47
N VAL A 188 -16.68 -3.88 8.48
CA VAL A 188 -16.90 -5.31 8.29
C VAL A 188 -18.18 -5.57 7.50
N SER A 189 -19.29 -4.89 7.82
CA SER A 189 -20.52 -5.00 7.03
C SER A 189 -20.30 -4.61 5.57
N LEU A 190 -19.59 -3.50 5.32
CA LEU A 190 -19.24 -3.08 3.97
C LEU A 190 -18.33 -4.09 3.27
N SER A 191 -17.35 -4.66 3.98
CA SER A 191 -16.44 -5.67 3.44
C SER A 191 -17.19 -6.95 3.07
N LEU A 192 -18.13 -7.40 3.91
CA LEU A 192 -19.01 -8.53 3.63
C LEU A 192 -19.87 -8.28 2.38
N GLU A 193 -20.52 -7.13 2.28
CA GLU A 193 -21.33 -6.74 1.12
C GLU A 193 -20.48 -6.74 -0.18
N ARG A 194 -19.30 -6.13 -0.13
CA ARG A 194 -18.48 -5.87 -1.33
C ARG A 194 -17.63 -7.04 -1.77
N SER A 195 -17.18 -7.88 -0.84
CA SER A 195 -16.46 -9.13 -1.15
C SER A 195 -17.37 -10.21 -1.76
N ARG A 196 -18.70 -10.06 -1.69
CA ARG A 196 -19.71 -10.96 -2.29
C ARG A 196 -19.57 -12.41 -1.82
N SER A 197 -19.09 -13.32 -2.66
CA SER A 197 -18.84 -14.73 -2.35
C SER A 197 -17.36 -15.04 -2.11
N LEU A 198 -16.47 -14.06 -2.27
CA LEU A 198 -15.04 -14.26 -2.09
C LEU A 198 -14.73 -14.53 -0.61
N GLY A 199 -13.90 -15.54 -0.34
CA GLY A 199 -13.43 -15.83 1.01
C GLY A 199 -12.67 -14.64 1.61
N LEU A 200 -12.85 -14.44 2.91
CA LEU A 200 -12.27 -13.32 3.65
C LEU A 200 -10.97 -13.71 4.34
N HIS A 201 -9.98 -12.84 4.23
CA HIS A 201 -8.79 -12.82 5.06
C HIS A 201 -9.01 -11.93 6.27
N VAL A 202 -9.24 -12.53 7.43
CA VAL A 202 -9.38 -11.80 8.69
C VAL A 202 -8.05 -11.78 9.44
N ARG A 203 -7.64 -10.59 9.88
CA ARG A 203 -6.44 -10.36 10.69
C ARG A 203 -6.81 -9.85 12.06
N LEU A 204 -6.35 -10.51 13.11
CA LEU A 204 -6.49 -10.06 14.49
C LEU A 204 -5.19 -9.43 14.93
N VAL A 205 -5.18 -8.10 15.06
CA VAL A 205 -3.98 -7.33 15.41
C VAL A 205 -4.10 -6.73 16.80
N ARG A 206 -2.96 -6.60 17.47
CA ARG A 206 -2.90 -5.85 18.73
C ARG A 206 -3.03 -4.36 18.41
N THR A 207 -3.85 -3.65 19.18
CA THR A 207 -3.83 -2.19 19.15
C THR A 207 -2.46 -1.73 19.67
N SER A 208 -1.57 -1.28 18.78
CA SER A 208 -0.29 -0.68 19.12
C SER A 208 -0.51 0.74 19.65
N GLY A 209 -1.20 0.87 20.79
CA GLY A 209 -1.36 2.12 21.50
C GLY A 209 -0.33 2.21 22.62
N HIS A 210 0.49 3.25 22.63
CA HIS A 210 1.53 3.54 23.64
C HIS A 210 1.04 3.72 25.09
N ASN A 211 -0.22 3.39 25.42
CA ASN A 211 -0.80 3.52 26.75
C ASN A 211 -1.19 2.14 27.30
N ASN A 212 -0.21 1.23 27.35
CA ASN A 212 -0.38 -0.21 27.64
C ASN A 212 -0.99 -0.57 29.01
N SER A 213 -1.13 0.36 29.96
CA SER A 213 -1.57 0.02 31.32
C SER A 213 -3.10 0.01 31.52
N MET A 214 -3.87 0.80 30.76
CA MET A 214 -5.33 0.94 31.02
C MET A 214 -6.22 0.00 30.19
N HIS A 215 -5.67 -0.63 29.14
CA HIS A 215 -6.47 -1.44 28.20
C HIS A 215 -6.67 -2.90 28.63
N VAL A 216 -5.90 -3.42 29.60
CA VAL A 216 -5.98 -4.84 30.00
C VAL A 216 -7.32 -5.17 30.67
N ALA A 217 -7.83 -4.30 31.56
CA ALA A 217 -9.12 -4.53 32.22
C ALA A 217 -10.34 -4.33 31.29
N LEU A 218 -10.19 -3.56 30.21
CA LEU A 218 -11.25 -3.33 29.21
C LEU A 218 -11.29 -4.38 28.10
N GLY A 219 -10.27 -5.25 28.00
CA GLY A 219 -10.13 -6.26 26.94
C GLY A 219 -11.27 -7.27 26.91
N ALA A 220 -11.64 -7.82 28.08
CA ALA A 220 -12.57 -8.95 28.14
C ALA A 220 -14.00 -8.54 27.84
N SER A 221 -14.43 -7.39 28.37
CA SER A 221 -15.76 -6.83 28.09
C SER A 221 -15.90 -6.43 26.62
N THR A 222 -14.85 -5.86 26.03
CA THR A 222 -14.84 -5.48 24.62
C THR A 222 -14.87 -6.71 23.71
N SER A 223 -14.09 -7.74 24.04
CA SER A 223 -14.08 -9.01 23.28
C SER A 223 -15.45 -9.68 23.26
N ARG A 224 -16.15 -9.76 24.40
CA ARG A 224 -17.52 -10.32 24.45
C ARG A 224 -18.52 -9.50 23.63
N ALA A 225 -18.44 -8.18 23.67
CA ALA A 225 -19.31 -7.32 22.88
C ALA A 225 -19.06 -7.45 21.37
N VAL A 226 -17.80 -7.65 20.96
CA VAL A 226 -17.42 -7.93 19.57
C VAL A 226 -17.91 -9.32 19.17
N ILE A 227 -17.71 -10.35 20.00
CA ILE A 227 -18.19 -11.72 19.74
C ILE A 227 -19.70 -11.74 19.55
N ARG A 228 -20.48 -11.14 20.47
CA ARG A 228 -21.94 -11.06 20.33
C ARG A 228 -22.37 -10.42 19.02
N TRP A 229 -21.72 -9.32 18.64
CA TRP A 229 -22.00 -8.70 17.35
C TRP A 229 -21.61 -9.61 16.19
N LEU A 230 -20.47 -10.31 16.25
CA LEU A 230 -20.04 -11.23 15.20
C LEU A 230 -20.96 -12.44 15.05
N GLN A 231 -21.63 -12.89 16.13
CA GLN A 231 -22.66 -13.94 16.08
C GLN A 231 -23.84 -13.55 15.18
N ASP A 232 -24.17 -12.26 15.14
CA ASP A 232 -25.23 -11.71 14.28
C ASP A 232 -24.75 -11.47 12.83
N THR A 233 -23.49 -11.80 12.51
CA THR A 233 -22.91 -11.58 11.16
C THR A 233 -22.55 -12.90 10.50
N GLN A 234 -22.54 -12.89 9.16
CA GLN A 234 -22.01 -14.00 8.36
C GLN A 234 -20.46 -14.01 8.28
N LEU A 235 -19.76 -13.18 9.06
CA LEU A 235 -18.30 -13.08 8.97
C LEU A 235 -17.61 -14.43 9.19
N PRO A 236 -17.87 -15.18 10.29
CA PRO A 236 -17.14 -16.42 10.57
C PRO A 236 -17.29 -17.47 9.46
N ALA A 237 -18.49 -17.61 8.91
CA ALA A 237 -18.78 -18.55 7.82
C ALA A 237 -18.02 -18.25 6.52
N ARG A 238 -17.55 -17.00 6.34
CA ARG A 238 -16.87 -16.53 5.13
C ARG A 238 -15.36 -16.42 5.27
N ILE A 239 -14.79 -16.71 6.43
CA ILE A 239 -13.34 -16.61 6.64
C ILE A 239 -12.66 -17.76 5.90
N SER A 240 -11.81 -17.44 4.93
CA SER A 240 -10.96 -18.42 4.25
C SER A 240 -9.52 -18.42 4.75
N ARG A 241 -9.07 -17.28 5.27
CA ARG A 241 -7.76 -17.11 5.90
C ARG A 241 -7.88 -16.35 7.21
N LEU A 242 -7.29 -16.87 8.28
CA LEU A 242 -7.26 -16.22 9.58
C LEU A 242 -5.82 -16.02 10.03
N THR A 243 -5.40 -14.76 10.22
CA THR A 243 -4.10 -14.42 10.79
C THR A 243 -4.29 -13.84 12.20
N ILE A 244 -3.62 -14.42 13.19
CA ILE A 244 -3.71 -14.05 14.60
C ILE A 244 -2.35 -13.51 15.04
N GLU A 245 -2.25 -12.18 15.18
CA GLU A 245 -1.02 -11.48 15.59
C GLU A 245 -1.06 -10.98 17.04
N ALA A 246 -2.26 -10.82 17.60
CA ALA A 246 -2.47 -10.30 18.94
C ALA A 246 -1.97 -11.26 20.04
N PHE A 247 -1.51 -10.66 21.15
CA PHE A 247 -0.81 -11.31 22.28
C PHE A 247 -1.57 -11.11 23.62
N THR A 248 -2.81 -10.63 23.60
CA THR A 248 -3.50 -10.29 24.87
C THR A 248 -4.12 -11.51 25.52
N LEU A 249 -4.25 -11.49 26.86
CA LEU A 249 -4.91 -12.50 27.71
C LEU A 249 -6.35 -12.90 27.31
N ASP A 250 -6.96 -12.24 26.31
CA ASP A 250 -8.28 -12.55 25.77
C ASP A 250 -8.19 -13.14 24.37
N ASP A 251 -7.71 -14.39 24.26
CA ASP A 251 -7.82 -15.17 23.02
C ASP A 251 -9.28 -15.53 22.69
N PHE A 252 -10.26 -15.16 23.52
CA PHE A 252 -11.67 -15.48 23.32
C PHE A 252 -12.18 -15.14 21.93
N LEU A 253 -11.77 -14.00 21.36
CA LEU A 253 -12.19 -13.61 20.00
C LEU A 253 -11.59 -14.54 18.95
N ALA A 254 -10.31 -14.86 19.07
CA ALA A 254 -9.61 -15.74 18.14
C ALA A 254 -10.12 -17.18 18.22
N VAL A 255 -10.30 -17.69 19.45
CA VAL A 255 -10.92 -18.99 19.75
C VAL A 255 -12.36 -19.03 19.23
N TYR A 256 -13.14 -17.97 19.43
CA TYR A 256 -14.50 -17.86 18.89
C TYR A 256 -14.48 -17.97 17.36
N LEU A 257 -13.64 -17.18 16.69
CA LEU A 257 -13.54 -17.23 15.23
C LEU A 257 -13.14 -18.63 14.76
N LEU A 258 -12.07 -19.23 15.31
CA LEU A 258 -11.67 -20.60 14.96
C LEU A 258 -12.79 -21.62 15.19
N SER A 259 -13.57 -21.49 16.26
CA SER A 259 -14.64 -22.44 16.59
C SER A 259 -15.91 -22.27 15.75
N HIS A 260 -16.09 -21.11 15.10
CA HIS A 260 -17.29 -20.78 14.31
C HIS A 260 -16.98 -20.53 12.84
N CYS A 261 -15.72 -20.71 12.42
CA CYS A 261 -15.38 -20.69 11.01
C CYS A 261 -16.08 -21.85 10.30
N GLY A 262 -16.68 -21.54 9.16
CA GLY A 262 -17.25 -22.57 8.27
C GLY A 262 -16.15 -23.38 7.59
N PRO A 263 -16.52 -24.35 6.71
CA PRO A 263 -15.58 -25.19 5.96
C PRO A 263 -14.64 -24.40 5.03
N GLU A 264 -14.94 -23.12 4.79
CA GLU A 264 -14.15 -22.21 3.96
C GLU A 264 -12.77 -21.88 4.54
N LEU A 265 -12.55 -22.02 5.86
CA LEU A 265 -11.27 -21.69 6.49
C LEU A 265 -10.19 -22.69 6.05
N GLN A 266 -9.30 -22.27 5.17
CA GLN A 266 -8.25 -23.11 4.58
C GLN A 266 -6.86 -22.75 5.12
N THR A 267 -6.65 -21.49 5.51
CA THR A 267 -5.34 -20.99 5.93
C THR A 267 -5.41 -20.37 7.32
N VAL A 268 -4.57 -20.85 8.23
CA VAL A 268 -4.43 -20.26 9.57
C VAL A 268 -2.98 -19.87 9.82
N GLU A 269 -2.78 -18.64 10.26
CA GLU A 269 -1.47 -18.11 10.62
C GLU A 269 -1.54 -17.58 12.05
N ILE A 270 -0.76 -18.14 12.95
CA ILE A 270 -0.75 -17.75 14.35
C ILE A 270 0.64 -17.29 14.70
N ARG A 271 0.77 -16.09 15.25
CA ARG A 271 2.06 -15.59 15.73
C ARG A 271 2.41 -16.13 17.12
N TRP A 272 1.41 -16.39 17.96
CA TRP A 272 1.54 -16.78 19.37
C TRP A 272 0.67 -17.96 19.73
N TRP A 273 1.24 -18.97 20.39
CA TRP A 273 0.53 -20.20 20.76
C TRP A 273 0.05 -20.13 22.19
N THR A 274 -1.26 -20.23 22.40
CA THR A 274 -1.85 -20.46 23.73
C THR A 274 -2.53 -21.83 23.78
N PRO A 275 -2.72 -22.41 24.98
CA PRO A 275 -3.44 -23.67 25.13
C PRO A 275 -4.83 -23.65 24.48
N GLU A 276 -5.54 -22.53 24.59
CA GLU A 276 -6.90 -22.32 24.08
C GLU A 276 -6.91 -22.26 22.55
N LEU A 277 -6.01 -21.47 21.94
CA LEU A 277 -5.86 -21.40 20.49
C LEU A 277 -5.50 -22.76 19.90
N ARG A 278 -4.60 -23.49 20.57
CA ARG A 278 -4.24 -24.84 20.16
C ARG A 278 -5.44 -25.77 20.21
N ALA A 279 -6.19 -25.78 21.31
CA ALA A 279 -7.37 -26.62 21.44
C ALA A 279 -8.40 -26.31 20.34
N ALA A 280 -8.57 -25.03 19.97
CA ALA A 280 -9.44 -24.61 18.89
C ALA A 280 -8.95 -25.11 17.51
N ILE A 281 -7.66 -24.95 17.20
CA ILE A 281 -7.07 -25.43 15.92
C ILE A 281 -7.16 -26.94 15.79
N MET A 282 -6.92 -27.68 16.88
CA MET A 282 -6.98 -29.15 16.85
C MET A 282 -8.37 -29.67 16.47
N ARG A 283 -9.43 -28.87 16.68
CA ARG A 283 -10.78 -29.21 16.21
C ARG A 283 -10.95 -29.01 14.69
N LEU A 284 -10.09 -28.21 14.07
CA LEU A 284 -10.07 -27.90 12.63
C LEU A 284 -9.13 -28.82 11.83
N ASN A 285 -8.64 -29.90 12.45
CA ASN A 285 -7.53 -30.68 11.91
C ASN A 285 -7.77 -31.15 10.47
N ASN A 286 -9.00 -31.55 10.12
CA ASN A 286 -9.33 -32.06 8.78
C ASN A 286 -9.81 -30.99 7.78
N GLN A 287 -9.55 -29.72 8.06
CA GLN A 287 -10.01 -28.60 7.23
C GLN A 287 -8.85 -27.74 6.70
N LEU A 288 -7.78 -27.60 7.48
CA LEU A 288 -6.71 -26.65 7.19
C LEU A 288 -5.76 -27.20 6.11
N ILE A 289 -5.63 -26.45 5.01
CA ILE A 289 -4.69 -26.75 3.91
C ILE A 289 -3.31 -26.17 4.22
N THR A 290 -3.29 -24.95 4.76
CA THR A 290 -2.06 -24.21 5.07
C THR A 290 -2.08 -23.73 6.51
N MET A 291 -0.98 -23.96 7.21
CA MET A 291 -0.85 -23.58 8.61
C MET A 291 0.54 -22.97 8.89
N ASP A 292 0.59 -21.75 9.43
CA ASP A 292 1.82 -21.12 9.95
C ASP A 292 1.70 -20.90 11.46
N VAL A 293 2.55 -21.55 12.24
CA VAL A 293 2.42 -21.57 13.70
C VAL A 293 3.79 -21.44 14.38
N PRO A 294 3.87 -20.81 15.57
CA PRO A 294 5.01 -21.02 16.45
C PRO A 294 5.11 -22.50 16.87
N SER A 295 6.30 -22.91 17.28
CA SER A 295 6.55 -24.26 17.78
C SER A 295 5.56 -24.62 18.87
N PRO A 296 4.86 -25.77 18.75
CA PRO A 296 4.26 -26.35 19.93
C PRO A 296 5.36 -26.63 20.95
N LEU A 297 5.10 -26.37 22.23
CA LEU A 297 5.99 -26.78 23.31
C LEU A 297 6.21 -28.30 23.22
N VAL A 298 7.41 -28.75 23.55
CA VAL A 298 7.90 -30.13 23.35
C VAL A 298 6.97 -31.19 23.98
N HIS A 299 6.11 -30.82 24.93
CA HIS A 299 5.22 -31.75 25.63
C HIS A 299 3.88 -32.02 24.95
N HIS A 300 3.67 -31.55 23.72
CA HIS A 300 2.37 -31.63 23.08
C HIS A 300 2.38 -32.45 21.79
N HIS A 301 1.59 -33.52 21.78
CA HIS A 301 1.30 -34.27 20.57
C HIS A 301 0.48 -33.38 19.63
N PHE A 302 1.00 -33.21 18.41
CA PHE A 302 0.37 -32.45 17.34
C PHE A 302 -0.11 -33.49 16.34
N GLN A 303 -1.42 -33.67 16.23
CA GLN A 303 -1.99 -34.54 15.20
C GLN A 303 -2.11 -33.72 13.92
N PHE A 304 -1.56 -34.25 12.82
CA PHE A 304 -1.66 -33.60 11.52
C PHE A 304 -2.98 -33.94 10.86
N GLY A 305 -3.53 -32.96 10.17
CA GLY A 305 -4.75 -33.11 9.40
C GLY A 305 -4.51 -33.98 8.18
N SER A 306 -5.51 -34.77 7.79
CA SER A 306 -5.44 -35.54 6.54
C SER A 306 -5.44 -34.67 5.28
N VAL A 307 -5.64 -33.35 5.41
CA VAL A 307 -5.67 -32.39 4.29
C VAL A 307 -4.58 -31.31 4.38
N LEU A 308 -3.73 -31.35 5.40
CA LEU A 308 -2.70 -30.33 5.62
C LEU A 308 -1.54 -30.49 4.64
N ARG A 309 -1.47 -29.62 3.62
CA ARG A 309 -0.46 -29.68 2.56
C ARG A 309 0.75 -28.78 2.84
N LYS A 310 0.56 -27.67 3.56
CA LYS A 310 1.62 -26.69 3.83
C LYS A 310 1.71 -26.37 5.30
N LEU A 311 2.90 -26.54 5.87
CA LEU A 311 3.18 -26.30 7.27
C LEU A 311 4.42 -25.42 7.43
N SER A 312 4.23 -24.25 8.01
CA SER A 312 5.32 -23.35 8.43
C SER A 312 5.39 -23.34 9.95
N VAL A 313 6.55 -23.70 10.52
CA VAL A 313 6.75 -23.73 11.97
C VAL A 313 7.95 -22.89 12.38
N ARG A 314 7.75 -22.03 13.38
CA ARG A 314 8.81 -21.19 13.99
C ARG A 314 9.26 -21.79 15.32
N MET A 315 10.44 -22.38 15.41
CA MET A 315 10.88 -23.12 16.61
C MET A 315 12.33 -22.90 17.04
N TYR A 316 12.64 -23.29 18.26
CA TYR A 316 14.03 -23.41 18.71
C TYR A 316 14.69 -24.63 18.08
N THR A 317 15.99 -24.52 17.78
CA THR A 317 16.79 -25.64 17.23
C THR A 317 16.71 -26.89 18.10
N SER A 318 16.67 -26.72 19.43
CA SER A 318 16.55 -27.84 20.39
C SER A 318 15.22 -28.60 20.30
N ALA A 319 14.15 -27.99 19.79
CA ALA A 319 12.84 -28.63 19.65
C ALA A 319 12.67 -29.36 18.32
N ALA A 320 13.55 -29.13 17.34
CA ALA A 320 13.40 -29.60 15.97
C ALA A 320 13.43 -31.12 15.85
N VAL A 321 14.33 -31.78 16.59
CA VAL A 321 14.43 -33.25 16.57
C VAL A 321 13.14 -33.89 17.08
N ALA A 322 12.63 -33.42 18.23
CA ALA A 322 11.39 -33.92 18.82
C ALA A 322 10.16 -33.61 17.96
N PHE A 323 10.16 -32.48 17.26
CA PHE A 323 9.11 -32.13 16.30
C PHE A 323 9.12 -33.06 15.09
N CYS A 324 10.28 -33.28 14.46
CA CYS A 324 10.41 -34.14 13.28
C CYS A 324 10.02 -35.58 13.58
N ALA A 325 10.38 -36.10 14.76
CA ALA A 325 9.97 -37.43 15.20
C ALA A 325 8.44 -37.61 15.34
N ARG A 326 7.67 -36.52 15.38
CA ARG A 326 6.19 -36.55 15.45
C ARG A 326 5.50 -36.34 14.11
N MET A 327 6.27 -36.06 13.05
CA MET A 327 5.74 -35.83 11.71
C MET A 327 5.36 -37.13 10.98
N GLU A 328 5.50 -38.30 11.62
CA GLU A 328 5.28 -39.62 11.00
C GLU A 328 3.90 -39.75 10.36
N ASP A 329 2.88 -39.09 10.94
CA ASP A 329 1.49 -39.14 10.44
C ASP A 329 1.17 -38.11 9.35
N ALA A 330 2.11 -37.23 8.97
CA ALA A 330 1.89 -36.13 8.03
C ALA A 330 2.04 -36.55 6.55
N SER A 331 1.39 -37.65 6.16
CA SER A 331 1.54 -38.29 4.83
C SER A 331 1.16 -37.42 3.63
N VAL A 332 0.31 -36.41 3.82
CA VAL A 332 -0.18 -35.50 2.76
C VAL A 332 0.60 -34.17 2.69
N LEU A 333 1.61 -33.99 3.54
CA LEU A 333 2.34 -32.74 3.63
C LEU A 333 3.30 -32.59 2.44
N GLU A 334 3.13 -31.52 1.67
CA GLU A 334 3.92 -31.22 0.48
C GLU A 334 5.03 -30.21 0.76
N GLU A 335 4.77 -29.23 1.64
CA GLU A 335 5.73 -28.19 1.99
C GLU A 335 5.87 -28.10 3.51
N LEU A 336 7.07 -28.39 4.01
CA LEU A 336 7.47 -28.15 5.39
C LEU A 336 8.51 -27.03 5.44
N ARG A 337 8.17 -25.92 6.08
CA ARG A 337 9.08 -24.80 6.33
C ARG A 337 9.38 -24.68 7.82
N ILE A 338 10.63 -24.88 8.20
CA ILE A 338 11.08 -24.70 9.58
C ILE A 338 11.92 -23.42 9.64
N THR A 339 11.47 -22.46 10.45
CA THR A 339 12.22 -21.24 10.75
C THR A 339 12.77 -21.33 12.16
N PHE A 340 14.09 -21.33 12.29
CA PHE A 340 14.75 -21.33 13.59
C PHE A 340 14.74 -19.94 14.21
N VAL A 341 14.43 -19.85 15.49
CA VAL A 341 14.40 -18.58 16.24
C VAL A 341 15.34 -18.70 17.44
N ASP A 342 16.43 -17.91 17.45
CA ASP A 342 17.45 -17.95 18.51
C ASP A 342 16.94 -17.47 19.86
N LYS A 343 15.95 -16.58 19.85
CA LYS A 343 15.21 -16.11 21.03
C LYS A 343 13.76 -15.94 20.59
N LEU A 344 12.82 -16.79 21.02
CA LEU A 344 11.44 -16.30 21.01
C LEU A 344 11.45 -15.10 21.95
N ASN A 345 10.98 -13.96 21.45
CA ASN A 345 10.61 -12.84 22.30
C ASN A 345 9.76 -13.47 23.42
N ARG A 346 10.34 -13.60 24.62
CA ARG A 346 9.63 -14.19 25.74
C ARG A 346 8.35 -13.38 25.85
N ALA A 347 7.22 -14.08 25.74
CA ALA A 347 5.95 -13.57 26.20
C ALA A 347 6.24 -12.90 27.55
N PRO A 348 6.00 -11.58 27.74
CA PRO A 348 6.07 -11.02 29.08
C PRO A 348 5.09 -11.83 29.92
N ASN A 349 5.65 -12.62 30.85
CA ASN A 349 4.90 -13.44 31.79
C ASN A 349 3.97 -12.58 32.63
#